data_AF-A0A950EHJ6-F1
#
_entry.id   AF-A0A950EHJ6-F1
#
_cell.length_a   1.000
_cell.length_b   1.000
_cell.length_c   1.000
_cell.angle_alpha   90.00
_cell.angle_beta   90.00
_cell.angle_gamma   90.00
#
_symmetry.space_group_name_H-M   'P 1'
#
loop_
_entity.id
_entity.type
_entity.pdbx_description
1 polymer ?
#
loop_
_entity_poly.entity_id
_entity_poly.type
_entity_poly.pdbx_seq_one_letter_code
_entity_poly.pdbx_strand_id
1 'polypeptide(L)'
;MRNTTVQAIKTKYTSLEPVLDERARRLWAATEARAIGWGGISQVAEATGLSRITIKAGLTELGLPVTPTDRQVDRPRLRRLGGGRKPLVDHNPTLLHDLETLVDPVTRGDPMSPLRWTCKSAANLAAELQARGHAVSERSVNRLLHVLGYSLQSNRKTIEGKGHPDRDAQFQYINRRVKAFQRQGQPVVSVDAKKKELVGRFRNGGREWQPQGRPEEVEVYDFVKKDLGKAIPYGIYDQTTDTGWVSVGVDHDTAEFAVETLRRWWRNMGRSVYPRAKRLLITADGGGSNGSRCRLWKVELQGWADETGLRISVCHFPPGTSKWNKIEHRMFCHITENWRGRPLVSREVVVNLIGHTTTKTGLEIRSELDGGLYPTGRKISDEQMEELSIKRDKFHGEWNYSILPRQ
;
A
#
# COMPACT_ATOMS: atom_id res chain seq x y z
N MET A 1 33.80 27.73 -62.55
CA MET A 1 33.59 28.40 -61.25
C MET A 1 32.52 27.78 -60.36
N ARG A 2 31.35 27.32 -60.87
CA ARG A 2 30.27 26.74 -60.01
C ARG A 2 30.68 25.52 -59.17
N ASN A 3 31.62 24.70 -59.67
CA ASN A 3 32.01 23.45 -59.01
C ASN A 3 32.86 23.65 -57.73
N THR A 4 33.61 24.76 -57.64
CA THR A 4 34.50 25.03 -56.49
C THR A 4 33.72 25.47 -55.25
N THR A 5 32.65 26.24 -55.44
CA THR A 5 31.79 26.73 -54.33
C THR A 5 30.99 25.61 -53.69
N VAL A 6 30.37 24.74 -54.50
CA VAL A 6 29.61 23.58 -54.02
C VAL A 6 30.52 22.64 -53.22
N GLN A 7 31.74 22.39 -53.70
CA GLN A 7 32.69 21.54 -53.00
C GLN A 7 33.13 22.13 -51.66
N ALA A 8 33.38 23.44 -51.60
CA ALA A 8 33.74 24.12 -50.35
C ALA A 8 32.60 24.07 -49.31
N ILE A 9 31.35 24.27 -49.73
CA ILE A 9 30.17 24.16 -48.83
C ILE A 9 30.04 22.72 -48.31
N LYS A 10 30.22 21.73 -49.19
CA LYS A 10 30.14 20.32 -48.83
C LYS A 10 31.17 19.97 -47.75
N THR A 11 32.43 20.39 -47.93
CA THR A 11 33.49 20.18 -46.92
C THR A 11 33.12 20.81 -45.58
N LYS A 12 32.69 22.07 -45.55
CA LYS A 12 32.28 22.75 -44.31
C LYS A 12 31.10 22.04 -43.64
N TYR A 13 30.09 21.65 -44.41
CA TYR A 13 28.89 21.01 -43.88
C TYR A 13 29.21 19.64 -43.28
N THR A 14 29.98 18.80 -43.97
CA THR A 14 30.35 17.47 -43.46
C THR A 14 31.16 17.55 -42.16
N SER A 15 32.01 18.56 -41.99
CA SER A 15 32.75 18.76 -40.73
C SER A 15 31.85 19.17 -39.55
N LEU A 16 30.77 19.90 -39.81
CA LEU A 16 29.86 20.40 -38.77
C LEU A 16 28.62 19.52 -38.57
N GLU A 17 28.28 18.67 -39.53
CA GLU A 17 27.07 17.84 -39.49
C GLU A 17 26.90 17.05 -38.18
N PRO A 18 27.95 16.42 -37.60
CA PRO A 18 27.79 15.63 -36.37
C PRO A 18 27.42 16.46 -35.13
N VAL A 19 27.70 17.76 -35.14
CA VAL A 19 27.51 18.65 -33.98
C VAL A 19 26.33 19.60 -34.12
N LEU A 20 25.68 19.64 -35.29
CA LEU A 20 24.53 20.52 -35.55
C LEU A 20 23.20 19.76 -35.40
N ASP A 21 22.30 20.32 -34.59
CA ASP A 21 20.89 19.88 -34.54
C ASP A 21 20.08 20.32 -35.78
N GLU A 22 18.84 19.86 -35.89
CA GLU A 22 17.97 20.12 -37.06
C GLU A 22 17.75 21.63 -37.31
N ARG A 23 17.70 22.45 -36.25
CA ARG A 23 17.53 23.91 -36.37
C ARG A 23 18.85 24.55 -36.82
N ALA A 24 19.96 24.17 -36.21
CA ALA A 24 21.29 24.70 -36.51
C ALA A 24 21.73 24.36 -37.94
N ARG A 25 21.47 23.14 -38.43
CA ARG A 25 21.72 22.75 -39.84
C ARG A 25 20.95 23.65 -40.82
N ARG A 26 19.68 23.90 -40.52
CA ARG A 26 18.80 24.74 -41.36
C ARG A 26 19.23 26.21 -41.37
N LEU A 27 19.61 26.78 -40.22
CA LEU A 27 20.09 28.17 -40.13
C LEU A 27 21.46 28.35 -40.76
N TRP A 28 22.36 27.38 -40.59
CA TRP A 28 23.67 27.38 -41.23
C TRP A 28 23.55 27.34 -42.76
N ALA A 29 22.75 26.42 -43.29
CA ALA A 29 22.50 26.30 -44.73
C ALA A 29 21.84 27.57 -45.31
N ALA A 30 20.91 28.19 -44.58
CA ALA A 30 20.33 29.46 -44.98
C ALA A 30 21.35 30.61 -44.99
N THR A 31 22.31 30.61 -44.07
CA THR A 31 23.37 31.64 -44.00
C THR A 31 24.30 31.54 -45.19
N GLU A 32 24.75 30.34 -45.55
CA GLU A 32 25.56 30.10 -46.75
C GLU A 32 24.77 30.46 -48.02
N ALA A 33 23.49 30.10 -48.11
CA ALA A 33 22.65 30.45 -49.24
C ALA A 33 22.47 31.97 -49.41
N ARG A 34 22.34 32.71 -48.30
CA ARG A 34 22.27 34.19 -48.29
C ARG A 34 23.57 34.83 -48.74
N ALA A 35 24.72 34.29 -48.31
CA ALA A 35 26.03 34.82 -48.66
C ALA A 35 26.35 34.66 -50.16
N ILE A 36 25.90 33.56 -50.78
CA ILE A 36 26.11 33.29 -52.21
C ILE A 36 25.19 34.16 -53.08
N GLY A 37 24.01 34.54 -52.58
CA GLY A 37 23.05 35.35 -53.33
C GLY A 37 22.34 34.53 -54.42
N TRP A 38 22.40 34.98 -55.68
CA TRP A 38 21.65 34.36 -56.77
C TRP A 38 22.09 32.91 -57.02
N GLY A 39 21.14 31.98 -56.93
CA GLY A 39 21.40 30.53 -57.05
C GLY A 39 21.94 29.86 -55.79
N GLY A 40 22.13 30.59 -54.68
CA GLY A 40 22.69 30.07 -53.43
C GLY A 40 21.88 28.91 -52.83
N ILE A 41 20.54 28.98 -52.85
CA ILE A 41 19.67 27.89 -52.36
C ILE A 41 19.93 26.58 -53.12
N SER A 42 20.09 26.65 -54.44
CA SER A 42 20.32 25.47 -55.27
C SER A 42 21.70 24.88 -55.02
N GLN A 43 22.73 25.72 -54.91
CA GLN A 43 24.11 25.28 -54.65
C GLN A 43 24.26 24.67 -53.25
N VAL A 44 23.62 25.24 -52.24
CA VAL A 44 23.65 24.69 -50.87
C VAL A 44 22.84 23.40 -50.77
N ALA A 45 21.69 23.30 -51.45
CA ALA A 45 20.91 22.07 -51.50
C ALA A 45 21.71 20.94 -52.15
N GLU A 46 22.42 21.23 -53.25
CA GLU A 46 23.30 20.29 -53.93
C GLU A 46 24.48 19.85 -53.05
N ALA A 47 25.10 20.79 -52.32
CA ALA A 47 26.24 20.51 -51.45
C ALA A 47 25.88 19.72 -50.17
N THR A 48 24.70 19.98 -49.59
CA THR A 48 24.30 19.48 -48.26
C THR A 48 23.27 18.35 -48.29
N GLY A 49 22.57 18.16 -49.41
CA GLY A 49 21.42 17.23 -49.50
C GLY A 49 20.16 17.74 -48.82
N LEU A 50 20.17 18.94 -48.22
CA LEU A 50 18.98 19.53 -47.60
C LEU A 50 17.97 19.96 -48.66
N SER A 51 16.67 19.83 -48.33
CA SER A 51 15.61 20.27 -49.23
C SER A 51 15.66 21.79 -49.42
N ARG A 52 15.38 22.26 -50.65
CA ARG A 52 15.27 23.71 -50.94
C ARG A 52 14.22 24.40 -50.05
N ILE A 53 13.18 23.66 -49.63
CA ILE A 53 12.14 24.14 -48.72
C ILE A 53 12.72 24.40 -47.33
N THR A 54 13.58 23.50 -46.83
CA THR A 54 14.28 23.64 -45.54
C THR A 54 15.17 24.87 -45.54
N ILE A 55 15.94 25.09 -46.60
CA ILE A 55 16.83 26.26 -46.74
C ILE A 55 16.03 27.57 -46.81
N LYS A 56 14.92 27.58 -47.58
CA LYS A 56 13.99 28.74 -47.61
C LYS A 56 13.39 29.03 -46.24
N ALA A 57 12.94 28.00 -45.51
CA ALA A 57 12.43 28.17 -44.16
C ALA A 57 13.48 28.76 -43.21
N GLY A 58 14.74 28.34 -43.34
CA GLY A 58 15.86 28.93 -42.59
C GLY A 58 16.13 30.39 -42.96
N LEU A 59 15.99 30.78 -44.24
CA LEU A 59 16.14 32.19 -44.67
C LEU A 59 15.04 33.08 -44.07
N THR A 60 13.80 32.59 -44.03
CA THR A 60 12.71 33.26 -43.33
C THR A 60 12.99 33.38 -41.83
N GLU A 61 13.53 32.34 -41.21
CA GLU A 61 13.87 32.32 -39.77
C GLU A 61 15.01 33.30 -39.44
N LEU A 62 16.03 33.43 -40.30
CA LEU A 62 17.12 34.42 -40.17
C LEU A 62 16.65 35.88 -40.32
N GLY A 63 15.51 36.10 -40.98
CA GLY A 63 14.91 37.43 -41.15
C GLY A 63 14.05 37.89 -39.98
N LEU A 64 13.78 37.02 -39.00
CA LEU A 64 13.03 37.37 -37.80
C LEU A 64 13.97 37.97 -36.73
N PRO A 65 13.57 39.04 -36.02
CA PRO A 65 14.36 39.59 -34.92
C PRO A 65 14.56 38.54 -33.82
N VAL A 66 15.80 38.37 -33.38
CA VAL A 66 16.16 37.42 -32.31
C VAL A 66 15.66 37.98 -30.97
N THR A 67 14.54 37.46 -30.47
CA THR A 67 14.04 37.84 -29.14
C THR A 67 14.93 37.23 -28.04
N PRO A 68 15.41 38.00 -27.04
CA PRO A 68 16.34 37.51 -26.01
C PRO A 68 15.77 36.46 -25.05
N THR A 69 14.52 36.03 -25.20
CA THR A 69 13.86 35.03 -24.36
C THR A 69 14.17 33.58 -24.74
N ASP A 70 14.82 33.33 -25.88
CA ASP A 70 15.16 31.96 -26.35
C ASP A 70 16.46 31.40 -25.73
N ARG A 71 17.15 32.20 -24.89
CA ARG A 71 18.46 31.84 -24.26
C ARG A 71 18.39 31.39 -22.80
N GLN A 72 17.22 31.40 -22.17
CA GLN A 72 17.06 31.03 -20.75
C GLN A 72 15.90 30.06 -20.51
N VAL A 73 15.90 28.90 -21.18
CA VAL A 73 15.28 27.67 -20.66
C VAL A 73 16.05 26.49 -21.26
N ASP A 74 16.37 25.50 -20.43
CA ASP A 74 16.92 24.21 -20.86
C ASP A 74 16.26 23.71 -22.17
N ARG A 75 17.06 23.66 -23.24
CA ARG A 75 16.74 23.14 -24.58
C ARG A 75 15.41 23.67 -25.18
N PRO A 76 15.42 24.78 -25.93
CA PRO A 76 14.23 25.20 -26.68
C PRO A 76 13.74 24.07 -27.59
N ARG A 77 12.44 23.75 -27.50
CA ARG A 77 11.81 22.67 -28.27
C ARG A 77 12.11 22.81 -29.76
N LEU A 78 12.69 21.77 -30.35
CA LEU A 78 13.04 21.71 -31.79
C LEU A 78 11.84 21.85 -32.74
N ARG A 79 10.60 21.57 -32.27
CA ARG A 79 9.35 21.64 -33.07
C ARG A 79 8.30 22.53 -32.41
N ARG A 80 7.53 23.27 -33.23
CA ARG A 80 6.39 24.08 -32.80
C ARG A 80 5.28 23.19 -32.20
N LEU A 81 4.52 23.74 -31.25
CA LEU A 81 3.31 23.11 -30.70
C LEU A 81 2.26 22.89 -31.82
N GLY A 82 1.57 21.75 -31.80
CA GLY A 82 0.45 21.45 -32.70
C GLY A 82 0.62 20.23 -33.61
N GLY A 83 1.82 19.63 -33.69
CA GLY A 83 2.09 18.44 -34.52
C GLY A 83 1.77 17.10 -33.87
N GLY A 84 0.63 16.98 -33.19
CA GLY A 84 0.22 15.75 -32.47
C GLY A 84 -1.21 15.31 -32.79
N ARG A 85 -1.50 14.03 -32.58
CA ARG A 85 -2.86 13.48 -32.74
C ARG A 85 -3.83 14.23 -31.81
N LYS A 86 -4.93 14.74 -32.36
CA LYS A 86 -5.96 15.47 -31.60
C LYS A 86 -6.56 14.58 -30.50
N PRO A 87 -6.90 15.14 -29.33
CA PRO A 87 -7.58 14.43 -28.25
C PRO A 87 -8.83 13.67 -28.74
N LEU A 88 -9.06 12.47 -28.19
CA LEU A 88 -10.24 11.64 -28.51
C LEU A 88 -11.58 12.37 -28.28
N VAL A 89 -11.60 13.30 -27.33
CA VAL A 89 -12.77 14.09 -26.95
C VAL A 89 -13.21 15.03 -28.07
N ASP A 90 -12.26 15.50 -28.89
CA ASP A 90 -12.52 16.40 -30.03
C ASP A 90 -13.22 15.67 -31.18
N HIS A 91 -13.11 14.34 -31.23
CA HIS A 91 -13.70 13.48 -32.26
C HIS A 91 -14.93 12.72 -31.76
N ASN A 92 -15.20 12.72 -30.45
CA ASN A 92 -16.31 12.00 -29.85
C ASN A 92 -16.90 12.83 -28.69
N PRO A 93 -17.83 13.76 -29.00
CA PRO A 93 -18.30 14.75 -28.04
C PRO A 93 -19.17 14.15 -26.91
N THR A 94 -19.82 13.00 -27.12
CA THR A 94 -20.66 12.35 -26.10
C THR A 94 -19.86 11.46 -25.14
N LEU A 95 -18.63 11.08 -25.52
CA LEU A 95 -17.78 10.14 -24.76
C LEU A 95 -17.58 10.52 -23.29
N LEU A 96 -17.37 11.79 -22.98
CA LEU A 96 -17.19 12.22 -21.58
C LEU A 96 -18.48 12.08 -20.77
N HIS A 97 -19.61 12.44 -21.37
CA HIS A 97 -20.93 12.35 -20.74
C HIS A 97 -21.36 10.89 -20.55
N ASP A 98 -21.13 10.03 -21.53
CA ASP A 98 -21.40 8.60 -21.47
C ASP A 98 -20.53 7.91 -20.41
N LEU A 99 -19.26 8.31 -20.29
CA LEU A 99 -18.36 7.84 -19.23
C LEU A 99 -18.81 8.33 -17.84
N GLU A 100 -19.26 9.57 -17.71
CA GLU A 100 -19.74 10.14 -16.44
C GLU A 100 -21.01 9.44 -15.97
N THR A 101 -21.96 9.18 -16.87
CA THR A 101 -23.19 8.40 -16.61
C THR A 101 -22.88 6.98 -16.11
N LEU A 102 -21.82 6.37 -16.66
CA LEU A 102 -21.32 5.06 -16.22
C LEU A 102 -20.62 5.10 -14.86
N VAL A 103 -20.26 6.25 -14.30
CA VAL A 103 -19.48 6.35 -13.04
C VAL A 103 -20.25 7.06 -11.92
N ASP A 104 -21.31 7.80 -12.25
CA ASP A 104 -22.16 8.55 -11.31
C ASP A 104 -22.68 7.67 -10.13
N PRO A 105 -22.63 8.16 -8.88
CA PRO A 105 -23.22 7.48 -7.71
C PRO A 105 -24.75 7.35 -7.71
N VAL A 106 -25.51 8.21 -8.40
CA VAL A 106 -27.00 8.23 -8.40
C VAL A 106 -27.59 7.07 -9.21
N THR A 107 -26.87 6.58 -10.21
CA THR A 107 -27.18 5.33 -10.93
C THR A 107 -27.01 4.07 -10.07
N ARG A 108 -26.54 4.17 -8.81
CA ARG A 108 -26.55 3.05 -7.85
C ARG A 108 -27.94 2.69 -7.34
N GLY A 109 -28.93 3.57 -7.51
CA GLY A 109 -30.29 3.42 -6.96
C GLY A 109 -31.37 2.98 -7.96
N ASP A 110 -31.11 2.99 -9.27
CA ASP A 110 -32.11 2.67 -10.30
C ASP A 110 -32.32 1.13 -10.40
N PRO A 111 -33.55 0.62 -10.17
CA PRO A 111 -33.86 -0.81 -10.24
C PRO A 111 -33.59 -1.47 -11.60
N MET A 112 -33.49 -0.69 -12.69
CA MET A 112 -33.35 -1.21 -14.06
C MET A 112 -31.93 -1.11 -14.64
N SER A 113 -30.92 -0.71 -13.87
CA SER A 113 -29.55 -0.61 -14.38
C SER A 113 -28.84 -1.99 -14.44
N PRO A 114 -28.35 -2.44 -15.62
CA PRO A 114 -27.66 -3.73 -15.77
C PRO A 114 -26.28 -3.81 -15.08
N LEU A 115 -25.79 -2.69 -14.51
CA LEU A 115 -24.47 -2.58 -13.87
C LEU A 115 -24.54 -2.61 -12.33
N ARG A 116 -25.50 -3.35 -11.76
CA ARG A 116 -25.61 -3.51 -10.29
C ARG A 116 -24.43 -4.23 -9.64
N TRP A 117 -23.58 -4.94 -10.38
CA TRP A 117 -22.65 -5.90 -9.78
C TRP A 117 -21.25 -6.06 -10.37
N THR A 118 -20.72 -5.06 -11.07
CA THR A 118 -19.31 -5.13 -11.50
C THR A 118 -18.48 -4.04 -10.83
N CYS A 119 -17.43 -4.45 -10.14
CA CYS A 119 -16.32 -3.58 -9.77
C CYS A 119 -15.82 -2.93 -11.07
N LYS A 120 -16.08 -1.63 -11.26
CA LYS A 120 -15.83 -0.92 -12.52
C LYS A 120 -14.32 -0.71 -12.72
N SER A 121 -13.63 -1.74 -13.23
CA SER A 121 -12.29 -1.59 -13.78
C SER A 121 -12.35 -0.72 -15.04
N ALA A 122 -11.28 -0.01 -15.36
CA ALA A 122 -11.21 0.77 -16.59
C ALA A 122 -11.36 -0.08 -17.87
N ALA A 123 -11.05 -1.38 -17.80
CA ALA A 123 -11.29 -2.34 -18.87
C ALA A 123 -12.79 -2.59 -19.09
N ASN A 124 -13.58 -2.75 -18.02
CA ASN A 124 -15.03 -2.95 -18.13
C ASN A 124 -15.73 -1.68 -18.63
N LEU A 125 -15.31 -0.51 -18.16
CA LEU A 125 -15.80 0.78 -18.66
C LEU A 125 -15.47 0.98 -20.15
N ALA A 126 -14.29 0.54 -20.60
CA ALA A 126 -13.93 0.58 -22.01
C ALA A 126 -14.79 -0.35 -22.86
N ALA A 127 -15.08 -1.57 -22.40
CA ALA A 127 -15.94 -2.51 -23.11
C ALA A 127 -17.39 -1.99 -23.26
N GLU A 128 -17.93 -1.37 -22.21
CA GLU A 128 -19.27 -0.78 -22.25
C GLU A 128 -19.33 0.44 -23.18
N LEU A 129 -18.32 1.31 -23.14
CA LEU A 129 -18.21 2.42 -24.08
C LEU A 129 -18.01 1.93 -25.52
N GLN A 130 -17.30 0.83 -25.74
CA GLN A 130 -17.21 0.19 -27.05
C GLN A 130 -18.57 -0.34 -27.53
N ALA A 131 -19.36 -0.96 -26.65
CA ALA A 131 -20.72 -1.41 -26.96
C ALA A 131 -21.66 -0.25 -27.35
N ARG A 132 -21.41 0.96 -26.81
CA ARG A 132 -22.10 2.21 -27.18
C ARG A 132 -21.52 2.91 -28.41
N GLY A 133 -20.54 2.29 -29.08
CA GLY A 133 -19.96 2.81 -30.33
C GLY A 133 -18.72 3.70 -30.16
N HIS A 134 -18.16 3.83 -28.96
CA HIS A 134 -16.94 4.60 -28.74
C HIS A 134 -15.68 3.75 -28.95
N ALA A 135 -14.80 4.18 -29.85
CA ALA A 135 -13.49 3.55 -30.07
C ALA A 135 -12.49 3.94 -28.96
N VAL A 136 -12.67 3.39 -27.76
CA VAL A 136 -11.82 3.68 -26.58
C VAL A 136 -11.09 2.44 -26.07
N SER A 137 -9.92 2.65 -25.48
CA SER A 137 -9.18 1.61 -24.75
C SER A 137 -9.24 1.86 -23.25
N GLU A 138 -8.90 0.86 -22.44
CA GLU A 138 -8.72 1.01 -20.99
C GLU A 138 -7.83 2.22 -20.63
N ARG A 139 -6.74 2.41 -21.38
CA ARG A 139 -5.79 3.52 -21.16
C ARG A 139 -6.44 4.88 -21.46
N SER A 140 -7.31 4.94 -22.48
CA SER A 140 -8.08 6.14 -22.79
C SER A 140 -9.07 6.45 -21.67
N VAL A 141 -9.78 5.44 -21.16
CA VAL A 141 -10.74 5.57 -20.07
C VAL A 141 -10.07 6.05 -18.78
N ASN A 142 -8.96 5.45 -18.37
CA ASN A 142 -8.20 5.89 -17.20
C ASN A 142 -7.79 7.38 -17.29
N ARG A 143 -7.32 7.80 -18.48
CA ARG A 143 -6.97 9.21 -18.71
C ARG A 143 -8.18 10.13 -18.60
N LEU A 144 -9.33 9.73 -19.15
CA LEU A 144 -10.56 10.52 -19.11
C LEU A 144 -11.14 10.61 -17.68
N LEU A 145 -11.07 9.52 -16.91
CA LEU A 145 -11.44 9.52 -15.49
C LEU A 145 -10.61 10.53 -14.69
N HIS A 146 -9.29 10.60 -14.93
CA HIS A 146 -8.44 11.61 -14.31
C HIS A 146 -8.79 13.04 -14.72
N VAL A 147 -9.16 13.27 -15.98
CA VAL A 147 -9.62 14.60 -16.46
C VAL A 147 -10.94 14.99 -15.79
N LEU A 148 -11.83 14.02 -15.56
CA LEU A 148 -13.10 14.20 -14.83
C LEU A 148 -12.93 14.28 -13.30
N GLY A 149 -11.69 14.30 -12.79
CA GLY A 149 -11.41 14.42 -11.35
C GLY A 149 -11.60 13.12 -10.54
N TYR A 150 -11.88 11.99 -11.20
CA TYR A 150 -11.93 10.69 -10.54
C TYR A 150 -10.52 10.15 -10.28
N SER A 151 -10.40 9.42 -9.17
CA SER A 151 -9.21 8.67 -8.82
C SER A 151 -9.61 7.32 -8.22
N LEU A 152 -8.68 6.36 -8.25
CA LEU A 152 -8.89 5.07 -7.60
C LEU A 152 -8.96 5.29 -6.08
N GLN A 153 -10.15 5.14 -5.52
CA GLN A 153 -10.38 5.22 -4.08
C GLN A 153 -10.56 3.81 -3.53
N SER A 154 -9.76 3.44 -2.53
CA SER A 154 -10.03 2.27 -1.71
C SER A 154 -11.18 2.57 -0.75
N ASN A 155 -12.03 1.59 -0.46
CA ASN A 155 -13.03 1.72 0.61
C ASN A 155 -12.32 2.09 1.93
N ARG A 156 -12.63 3.27 2.48
CA ARG A 156 -12.17 3.68 3.80
C ARG A 156 -13.23 3.28 4.82
N LYS A 157 -12.85 2.53 5.86
CA LYS A 157 -13.70 2.23 7.00
C LYS A 157 -13.81 3.48 7.90
N THR A 158 -14.62 4.46 7.49
CA THR A 158 -14.80 5.74 8.21
C THR A 158 -16.08 5.80 9.04
N ILE A 159 -17.03 4.89 8.82
CA ILE A 159 -18.27 4.81 9.59
C ILE A 159 -18.00 3.97 10.84
N GLU A 160 -17.49 4.60 11.89
CA GLU A 160 -17.52 4.06 13.26
C GLU A 160 -18.86 4.46 13.90
N GLY A 161 -19.42 3.59 14.76
CA GLY A 161 -20.66 3.89 15.50
C GLY A 161 -20.56 5.17 16.35
N LYS A 162 -21.68 5.58 16.98
CA LYS A 162 -21.78 6.80 17.82
C LYS A 162 -20.50 6.99 18.66
N GLY A 163 -19.78 8.08 18.42
CA GLY A 163 -18.48 8.35 19.05
C GLY A 163 -18.60 8.27 20.57
N HIS A 164 -17.81 7.39 21.20
CA HIS A 164 -17.76 7.32 22.65
C HIS A 164 -17.21 8.65 23.20
N PRO A 165 -17.89 9.33 24.12
CA PRO A 165 -17.50 10.66 24.60
C PRO A 165 -16.06 10.69 25.14
N ASP A 166 -15.63 9.60 25.79
CA ASP A 166 -14.29 9.50 26.38
C ASP A 166 -13.21 8.89 25.46
N ARG A 167 -13.48 8.74 24.16
CA ARG A 167 -12.55 8.08 23.23
C ARG A 167 -11.17 8.75 23.22
N ASP A 168 -11.13 10.08 23.11
CA ASP A 168 -9.87 10.82 23.08
C ASP A 168 -9.14 10.74 24.42
N ALA A 169 -9.87 10.86 25.54
CA ALA A 169 -9.32 10.75 26.87
C ALA A 169 -8.65 9.37 27.11
N GLN A 170 -9.26 8.29 26.62
CA GLN A 170 -8.68 6.94 26.68
C GLN A 170 -7.41 6.82 25.82
N PHE A 171 -7.39 7.38 24.61
CA PHE A 171 -6.16 7.40 23.80
C PHE A 171 -5.02 8.16 24.48
N GLN A 172 -5.31 9.33 25.04
CA GLN A 172 -4.33 10.10 25.80
C GLN A 172 -3.85 9.33 27.03
N TYR A 173 -4.74 8.62 27.73
CA TYR A 173 -4.39 7.78 28.87
C TYR A 173 -3.40 6.66 28.47
N ILE A 174 -3.73 5.90 27.43
CA ILE A 174 -2.87 4.84 26.89
C ILE A 174 -1.51 5.42 26.51
N ASN A 175 -1.47 6.52 25.75
CA ASN A 175 -0.21 7.15 25.33
C ASN A 175 0.65 7.59 26.53
N ARG A 176 0.05 8.16 27.58
CA ARG A 176 0.76 8.51 28.82
C ARG A 176 1.36 7.28 29.49
N ARG A 177 0.62 6.16 29.56
CA ARG A 177 1.08 4.89 30.13
C ARG A 177 2.22 4.29 29.33
N VAL A 178 2.10 4.22 28.00
CA VAL A 178 3.14 3.75 27.09
C VAL A 178 4.44 4.53 27.31
N LYS A 179 4.39 5.86 27.24
CA LYS A 179 5.56 6.72 27.47
C LYS A 179 6.17 6.57 28.87
N ALA A 180 5.36 6.27 29.88
CA ALA A 180 5.86 6.06 31.25
C ALA A 180 6.61 4.72 31.39
N PHE A 181 6.08 3.64 30.81
CA PHE A 181 6.74 2.33 30.82
C PHE A 181 8.04 2.34 30.02
N GLN A 182 8.03 2.94 28.83
CA GLN A 182 9.23 3.07 28.00
C GLN A 182 10.34 3.85 28.70
N ARG A 183 10.01 4.98 29.36
CA ARG A 183 10.98 5.75 30.17
C ARG A 183 11.56 4.96 31.34
N GLN A 184 10.84 3.96 31.84
CA GLN A 184 11.30 3.07 32.92
C GLN A 184 12.00 1.80 32.39
N GLY A 185 12.24 1.71 31.08
CA GLY A 185 12.81 0.53 30.44
C GLY A 185 11.95 -0.73 30.61
N GLN A 186 10.64 -0.56 30.78
CA GLN A 186 9.69 -1.67 30.92
C GLN A 186 9.05 -1.98 29.56
N PRO A 187 8.80 -3.26 29.25
CA PRO A 187 8.20 -3.66 27.98
C PRO A 187 6.79 -3.10 27.79
N VAL A 188 6.49 -2.74 26.54
CA VAL A 188 5.17 -2.28 26.09
C VAL A 188 4.80 -3.02 24.82
N VAL A 189 3.78 -3.85 24.89
CA VAL A 189 3.31 -4.66 23.78
C VAL A 189 1.89 -4.30 23.35
N SER A 190 1.64 -4.39 22.06
CA SER A 190 0.33 -4.30 21.44
C SER A 190 -0.05 -5.70 20.96
N VAL A 191 -1.25 -6.17 21.32
CA VAL A 191 -1.69 -7.55 21.07
C VAL A 191 -3.00 -7.56 20.32
N ASP A 192 -3.15 -8.49 19.39
CA ASP A 192 -4.39 -8.74 18.68
C ASP A 192 -4.38 -10.07 17.92
N ALA A 193 -5.58 -10.59 17.63
CA ALA A 193 -5.76 -11.75 16.76
C ALA A 193 -6.01 -11.29 15.32
N LYS A 194 -5.17 -11.74 14.38
CA LYS A 194 -5.44 -11.53 12.97
C LYS A 194 -6.62 -12.41 12.53
N LYS A 195 -7.34 -11.96 11.49
CA LYS A 195 -8.37 -12.77 10.83
C LYS A 195 -7.85 -14.20 10.57
N LYS A 196 -8.69 -15.18 10.89
CA LYS A 196 -8.42 -16.59 10.61
C LYS A 196 -8.26 -16.79 9.11
N GLU A 197 -7.17 -17.41 8.70
CA GLU A 197 -6.88 -17.71 7.31
C GLU A 197 -7.16 -19.18 7.00
N LEU A 198 -7.67 -19.42 5.80
CA LEU A 198 -7.87 -20.77 5.30
C LEU A 198 -6.53 -21.30 4.76
N VAL A 199 -6.14 -22.49 5.23
CA VAL A 199 -4.91 -23.15 4.78
C VAL A 199 -5.26 -24.04 3.59
N GLY A 200 -4.66 -23.75 2.44
CA GLY A 200 -4.89 -24.43 1.18
C GLY A 200 -4.50 -23.56 -0.01
N ARG A 201 -4.65 -24.10 -1.22
CA ARG A 201 -4.43 -23.37 -2.48
C ARG A 201 -5.58 -22.40 -2.76
N PHE A 202 -5.93 -21.55 -1.81
CA PHE A 202 -7.02 -20.59 -1.98
C PHE A 202 -6.55 -19.31 -2.63
N ARG A 203 -7.48 -18.62 -3.30
CA ARG A 203 -7.17 -17.38 -3.99
C ARG A 203 -6.96 -16.25 -2.98
N ASN A 204 -5.71 -15.88 -2.77
CA ASN A 204 -5.37 -14.64 -2.06
C ASN A 204 -5.37 -13.44 -3.01
N GLY A 205 -6.02 -12.36 -2.60
CA GLY A 205 -6.08 -11.13 -3.40
C GLY A 205 -4.67 -10.57 -3.65
N GLY A 206 -4.32 -10.33 -4.92
CA GLY A 206 -2.97 -9.91 -5.29
C GLY A 206 -2.56 -10.41 -6.67
N ARG A 207 -1.39 -9.94 -7.13
CA ARG A 207 -0.70 -10.48 -8.32
C ARG A 207 0.80 -10.42 -8.02
N GLU A 208 1.48 -11.55 -8.17
CA GLU A 208 2.94 -11.62 -8.14
C GLU A 208 3.49 -11.94 -9.53
N TRP A 209 4.76 -11.63 -9.75
CA TRP A 209 5.45 -11.97 -10.99
C TRP A 209 5.67 -13.48 -11.05
N GLN A 210 5.13 -14.11 -12.09
CA GLN A 210 5.33 -15.52 -12.42
C GLN A 210 5.78 -15.63 -13.88
N PRO A 211 6.53 -16.70 -14.25
CA PRO A 211 6.86 -16.95 -15.64
C PRO A 211 5.62 -16.96 -16.53
N GLN A 212 5.71 -16.35 -17.71
CA GLN A 212 4.57 -16.21 -18.62
C GLN A 212 3.96 -17.60 -18.92
N GLY A 213 2.64 -17.72 -18.75
CA GLY A 213 1.90 -18.97 -18.97
C GLY A 213 1.97 -19.98 -17.82
N ARG A 214 2.60 -19.64 -16.68
CA ARG A 214 2.68 -20.48 -15.48
C ARG A 214 2.09 -19.77 -14.26
N PRO A 215 0.78 -19.45 -14.23
CA PRO A 215 0.16 -18.91 -13.04
C PRO A 215 0.19 -19.96 -11.91
N GLU A 216 0.22 -19.48 -10.68
CA GLU A 216 0.08 -20.37 -9.53
C GLU A 216 -1.37 -20.85 -9.42
N GLU A 217 -1.57 -22.17 -9.49
CA GLU A 217 -2.90 -22.78 -9.53
C GLU A 217 -3.56 -22.74 -8.15
N VAL A 218 -4.76 -22.17 -8.10
CA VAL A 218 -5.61 -22.09 -6.91
C VAL A 218 -6.90 -22.88 -7.11
N GLU A 219 -7.44 -23.43 -6.04
CA GLU A 219 -8.70 -24.14 -6.02
C GLU A 219 -9.86 -23.19 -6.33
N VAL A 220 -10.83 -23.68 -7.11
CA VAL A 220 -12.00 -22.92 -7.54
C VAL A 220 -12.96 -22.63 -6.39
N TYR A 221 -12.92 -23.46 -5.34
CA TYR A 221 -13.81 -23.37 -4.18
C TYR A 221 -13.01 -23.32 -2.88
N ASP A 222 -13.35 -22.38 -2.00
CA ASP A 222 -12.73 -22.20 -0.69
C ASP A 222 -13.30 -23.19 0.37
N PHE A 223 -13.28 -24.49 0.09
CA PHE A 223 -13.73 -25.49 1.07
C PHE A 223 -12.61 -25.81 2.05
N VAL A 224 -12.89 -25.65 3.36
CA VAL A 224 -11.94 -26.04 4.42
C VAL A 224 -11.68 -27.54 4.32
N LYS A 225 -10.49 -27.92 3.82
CA LYS A 225 -10.04 -29.31 3.89
C LYS A 225 -9.82 -29.65 5.36
N LYS A 226 -10.55 -30.65 5.87
CA LYS A 226 -10.45 -31.12 7.27
C LYS A 226 -9.01 -31.40 7.69
N ASP A 227 -8.18 -31.81 6.73
CA ASP A 227 -6.81 -32.27 6.94
C ASP A 227 -5.79 -31.10 7.05
N LEU A 228 -6.07 -29.94 6.43
CA LEU A 228 -5.20 -28.75 6.46
C LEU A 228 -5.64 -27.74 7.54
N GLY A 229 -6.93 -27.70 7.86
CA GLY A 229 -7.51 -26.89 8.94
C GLY A 229 -7.44 -25.37 8.68
N LYS A 230 -7.48 -24.58 9.76
CA LYS A 230 -7.38 -23.12 9.73
C LYS A 230 -6.09 -22.68 10.43
N ALA A 231 -5.53 -21.57 9.99
CA ALA A 231 -4.45 -20.89 10.68
C ALA A 231 -5.02 -19.67 11.41
N ILE A 232 -4.72 -19.56 12.70
CA ILE A 232 -5.15 -18.46 13.56
C ILE A 232 -3.91 -17.70 14.02
N PRO A 233 -3.48 -16.65 13.29
CA PRO A 233 -2.34 -15.86 13.69
C PRO A 233 -2.72 -14.95 14.86
N TYR A 234 -2.08 -15.13 16.01
CA TYR A 234 -2.17 -14.20 17.14
C TYR A 234 -0.84 -13.49 17.30
N GLY A 235 -0.87 -12.16 17.36
CA GLY A 235 0.33 -11.34 17.28
C GLY A 235 0.62 -10.54 18.55
N ILE A 236 1.91 -10.41 18.85
CA ILE A 236 2.47 -9.53 19.88
C ILE A 236 3.45 -8.58 19.21
N TYR A 237 3.17 -7.29 19.23
CA TYR A 237 4.06 -6.26 18.69
C TYR A 237 4.67 -5.44 19.83
N ASP A 238 5.99 -5.51 19.97
CA ASP A 238 6.73 -4.66 20.91
C ASP A 238 6.89 -3.25 20.33
N GLN A 239 6.25 -2.29 20.99
CA GLN A 239 6.21 -0.89 20.55
C GLN A 239 7.53 -0.14 20.78
N THR A 240 8.45 -0.72 21.54
CA THR A 240 9.72 -0.09 21.92
C THR A 240 10.85 -0.54 21.01
N THR A 241 10.94 -1.84 20.73
CA THR A 241 11.99 -2.40 19.86
C THR A 241 11.59 -2.53 18.40
N ASP A 242 10.33 -2.24 18.05
CA ASP A 242 9.79 -2.45 16.69
C ASP A 242 9.92 -3.91 16.23
N THR A 243 9.70 -4.86 17.14
CA THR A 243 9.78 -6.31 16.86
C THR A 243 8.45 -6.99 17.10
N GLY A 244 8.14 -8.03 16.32
CA GLY A 244 6.92 -8.79 16.41
C GLY A 244 7.14 -10.27 16.72
N TRP A 245 6.19 -10.88 17.43
CA TRP A 245 6.01 -12.32 17.53
C TRP A 245 4.61 -12.70 17.05
N VAL A 246 4.49 -13.78 16.30
CA VAL A 246 3.20 -14.34 15.90
C VAL A 246 3.14 -15.83 16.17
N SER A 247 2.22 -16.25 17.03
CA SER A 247 1.88 -17.67 17.15
C SER A 247 0.79 -18.00 16.13
N VAL A 248 0.99 -19.07 15.36
CA VAL A 248 0.00 -19.56 14.39
C VAL A 248 -0.74 -20.75 15.01
N GLY A 249 -1.90 -20.49 15.60
CA GLY A 249 -2.73 -21.51 16.24
C GLY A 249 -3.51 -22.36 15.24
N VAL A 250 -3.74 -23.62 15.60
CA VAL A 250 -4.45 -24.61 14.76
C VAL A 250 -5.86 -24.96 15.23
N ASP A 251 -6.23 -24.52 16.43
CA ASP A 251 -7.49 -24.88 17.09
C ASP A 251 -8.46 -23.68 17.18
N HIS A 252 -8.49 -22.95 18.30
CA HIS A 252 -9.38 -21.81 18.51
C HIS A 252 -8.64 -20.57 19.01
N ASP A 253 -9.19 -19.40 18.66
CA ASP A 253 -8.78 -18.11 19.21
C ASP A 253 -9.42 -17.92 20.59
N THR A 254 -8.78 -18.45 21.64
CA THR A 254 -9.23 -18.33 23.02
C THR A 254 -8.30 -17.43 23.83
N ALA A 255 -8.76 -17.01 25.01
CA ALA A 255 -7.92 -16.25 25.92
C ALA A 255 -6.67 -17.02 26.39
N GLU A 256 -6.77 -18.34 26.53
CA GLU A 256 -5.63 -19.23 26.81
C GLU A 256 -4.59 -19.17 25.68
N PHE A 257 -5.03 -19.24 24.43
CA PHE A 257 -4.14 -19.12 23.28
C PHE A 257 -3.46 -17.74 23.20
N ALA A 258 -4.21 -16.67 23.49
CA ALA A 258 -3.67 -15.31 23.54
C ALA A 258 -2.59 -15.16 24.62
N VAL A 259 -2.80 -15.72 25.82
CA VAL A 259 -1.80 -15.69 26.90
C VAL A 259 -0.62 -16.61 26.63
N GLU A 260 -0.83 -17.79 26.04
CA GLU A 260 0.28 -18.65 25.61
C GLU A 260 1.15 -17.93 24.56
N THR A 261 0.53 -17.18 23.67
CA THR A 261 1.27 -16.37 22.68
C THR A 261 2.13 -15.29 23.33
N LEU A 262 1.62 -14.62 24.37
CA LEU A 262 2.42 -13.72 25.23
C LEU A 262 3.57 -14.45 25.94
N ARG A 263 3.30 -15.65 26.47
CA ARG A 263 4.27 -16.49 27.17
C ARG A 263 5.41 -16.91 26.23
N ARG A 264 5.10 -17.32 24.99
CA ARG A 264 6.08 -17.64 23.95
C ARG A 264 6.90 -16.42 23.53
N TRP A 265 6.26 -15.28 23.28
CA TRP A 265 6.98 -14.02 22.99
C TRP A 265 7.95 -13.67 24.12
N TRP A 266 7.52 -13.75 25.37
CA TRP A 266 8.37 -13.42 26.52
C TRP A 266 9.56 -14.37 26.64
N ARG A 267 9.35 -15.68 26.48
CA ARG A 267 10.43 -16.69 26.54
C ARG A 267 11.46 -16.52 25.44
N ASN A 268 11.01 -16.28 24.21
CA ASN A 268 11.88 -16.29 23.03
C ASN A 268 12.48 -14.92 22.66
N MET A 269 11.81 -13.82 23.03
CA MET A 269 12.22 -12.47 22.64
C MET A 269 12.24 -11.51 23.83
N GLY A 270 11.12 -11.38 24.56
CA GLY A 270 10.97 -10.33 25.57
C GLY A 270 11.98 -10.41 26.74
N ARG A 271 12.22 -11.60 27.28
CA ARG A 271 13.05 -11.78 28.48
C ARG A 271 14.52 -11.42 28.26
N SER A 272 15.07 -11.68 27.07
CA SER A 272 16.46 -11.34 26.75
C SER A 272 16.64 -9.84 26.54
N VAL A 273 15.63 -9.16 25.97
CA VAL A 273 15.62 -7.71 25.74
C VAL A 273 15.38 -6.94 27.05
N TYR A 274 14.52 -7.45 27.93
CA TYR A 274 14.15 -6.80 29.19
C TYR A 274 14.50 -7.63 30.43
N PRO A 275 15.80 -7.90 30.71
CA PRO A 275 16.22 -8.79 31.81
C PRO A 275 15.87 -8.26 33.21
N ARG A 276 15.61 -6.96 33.34
CA ARG A 276 15.24 -6.29 34.60
C ARG A 276 13.77 -5.84 34.65
N ALA A 277 12.94 -6.32 33.72
CA ALA A 277 11.52 -5.99 33.73
C ALA A 277 10.87 -6.47 35.04
N LYS A 278 10.09 -5.59 35.65
CA LYS A 278 9.20 -5.91 36.78
C LYS A 278 7.73 -5.69 36.41
N ARG A 279 7.49 -5.06 35.27
CA ARG A 279 6.17 -4.63 34.81
C ARG A 279 6.08 -4.81 33.31
N LEU A 280 4.90 -5.15 32.83
CA LEU A 280 4.57 -5.23 31.41
C LEU A 280 3.32 -4.40 31.15
N LEU A 281 3.31 -3.59 30.09
CA LEU A 281 2.10 -2.94 29.62
C LEU A 281 1.61 -3.62 28.34
N ILE A 282 0.35 -4.03 28.34
CA ILE A 282 -0.36 -4.61 27.21
C ILE A 282 -1.42 -3.62 26.74
N THR A 283 -1.37 -3.24 25.47
CA THR A 283 -2.47 -2.52 24.80
C THR A 283 -3.23 -3.50 23.91
N ALA A 284 -4.53 -3.62 24.12
CA ALA A 284 -5.36 -4.61 23.43
C ALA A 284 -6.67 -3.99 22.96
N ASP A 285 -7.30 -4.63 21.97
CA ASP A 285 -8.67 -4.28 21.62
C ASP A 285 -9.66 -4.75 22.71
N GLY A 286 -10.87 -4.22 22.66
CA GLY A 286 -11.90 -4.49 23.66
C GLY A 286 -12.70 -5.79 23.44
N GLY A 287 -12.44 -6.54 22.36
CA GLY A 287 -13.24 -7.70 21.94
C GLY A 287 -12.44 -8.98 21.73
N GLY A 288 -13.12 -10.10 21.47
CA GLY A 288 -12.46 -11.39 21.19
C GLY A 288 -11.81 -12.05 22.42
N SER A 289 -10.73 -12.79 22.18
CA SER A 289 -10.01 -13.59 23.18
C SER A 289 -9.34 -12.74 24.28
N ASN A 290 -8.92 -11.53 23.95
CA ASN A 290 -8.30 -10.56 24.86
C ASN A 290 -9.26 -9.46 25.31
N GLY A 291 -10.58 -9.63 25.15
CA GLY A 291 -11.55 -8.58 25.45
C GLY A 291 -11.60 -8.18 26.94
N SER A 292 -11.95 -6.92 27.21
CA SER A 292 -11.93 -6.36 28.58
C SER A 292 -12.90 -7.04 29.56
N ARG A 293 -13.98 -7.64 29.02
CA ARG A 293 -14.99 -8.41 29.76
C ARG A 293 -14.66 -9.91 29.85
N CYS A 294 -13.64 -10.38 29.13
CA CYS A 294 -13.25 -11.79 29.16
C CYS A 294 -12.67 -12.15 30.53
N ARG A 295 -13.35 -13.04 31.26
CA ARG A 295 -12.90 -13.53 32.57
C ARG A 295 -11.70 -14.46 32.44
N LEU A 296 -11.75 -15.38 31.47
CA LEU A 296 -10.67 -16.32 31.19
C LEU A 296 -9.37 -15.59 30.88
N TRP A 297 -9.43 -14.49 30.14
CA TRP A 297 -8.27 -13.62 29.89
C TRP A 297 -7.58 -13.14 31.17
N LYS A 298 -8.36 -12.71 32.17
CA LYS A 298 -7.82 -12.23 33.45
C LYS A 298 -7.25 -13.37 34.28
N VAL A 299 -7.89 -14.54 34.28
CA VAL A 299 -7.41 -15.74 34.97
C VAL A 299 -6.09 -16.23 34.38
N GLU A 300 -6.00 -16.34 33.05
CA GLU A 300 -4.78 -16.80 32.37
C GLU A 300 -3.64 -15.79 32.53
N LEU A 301 -3.93 -14.49 32.46
CA LEU A 301 -2.94 -13.45 32.78
C LEU A 301 -2.47 -13.50 34.24
N GLN A 302 -3.34 -13.86 35.19
CA GLN A 302 -2.94 -14.06 36.59
C GLN A 302 -1.96 -15.22 36.71
N GLY A 303 -2.28 -16.38 36.13
CA GLY A 303 -1.35 -17.52 36.13
C GLY A 303 0.00 -17.14 35.51
N TRP A 304 -0.01 -16.41 34.41
CA TRP A 304 1.23 -15.94 33.78
C TRP A 304 1.98 -14.87 34.59
N ALA A 305 1.28 -13.98 35.28
CA ALA A 305 1.89 -13.02 36.20
C ALA A 305 2.57 -13.74 37.37
N ASP A 306 1.94 -14.79 37.91
CA ASP A 306 2.48 -15.62 38.98
C ASP A 306 3.75 -16.37 38.51
N GLU A 307 3.72 -16.96 37.31
CA GLU A 307 4.86 -17.65 36.70
C GLU A 307 6.08 -16.74 36.48
N THR A 308 5.85 -15.50 36.04
CA THR A 308 6.92 -14.59 35.61
C THR A 308 7.35 -13.61 36.69
N GLY A 309 6.54 -13.40 37.72
CA GLY A 309 6.70 -12.32 38.69
C GLY A 309 6.46 -10.92 38.11
N LEU A 310 5.95 -10.80 36.88
CA LEU A 310 5.68 -9.51 36.24
C LEU A 310 4.35 -8.93 36.73
N ARG A 311 4.34 -7.63 37.02
CA ARG A 311 3.09 -6.88 37.19
C ARG A 311 2.54 -6.50 35.82
N ILE A 312 1.45 -7.11 35.41
CA ILE A 312 0.89 -6.93 34.07
C ILE A 312 -0.18 -5.85 34.11
N SER A 313 0.04 -4.73 33.45
CA SER A 313 -0.97 -3.70 33.22
C SER A 313 -1.60 -3.91 31.84
N VAL A 314 -2.92 -3.87 31.76
CA VAL A 314 -3.67 -3.95 30.50
C VAL A 314 -4.47 -2.67 30.30
N CYS A 315 -4.40 -2.10 29.10
CA CYS A 315 -5.23 -0.98 28.69
C CYS A 315 -5.96 -1.34 27.39
N HIS A 316 -7.29 -1.35 27.44
CA HIS A 316 -8.12 -1.64 26.27
C HIS A 316 -8.46 -0.36 25.49
N PHE A 317 -8.45 -0.49 24.15
CA PHE A 317 -8.98 0.56 23.29
C PHE A 317 -10.53 0.61 23.36
N PRO A 318 -11.15 1.78 23.19
CA PRO A 318 -12.61 1.90 23.16
C PRO A 318 -13.25 1.03 22.05
N PRO A 319 -14.52 0.62 22.20
CA PRO A 319 -15.22 -0.13 21.16
C PRO A 319 -15.19 0.58 19.80
N GLY A 320 -15.01 -0.18 18.72
CA GLY A 320 -14.97 0.35 17.35
C GLY A 320 -13.67 1.06 16.97
N THR A 321 -12.62 0.96 17.79
CA THR A 321 -11.35 1.65 17.56
C THR A 321 -10.16 0.74 17.29
N SER A 322 -10.40 -0.53 16.89
CA SER A 322 -9.35 -1.53 16.62
C SER A 322 -8.28 -1.06 15.64
N LYS A 323 -8.64 -0.22 14.66
CA LYS A 323 -7.67 0.40 13.75
C LYS A 323 -6.57 1.18 14.49
N TRP A 324 -6.83 1.72 15.67
CA TRP A 324 -5.82 2.50 16.40
C TRP A 324 -4.84 1.64 17.20
N ASN A 325 -5.08 0.33 17.27
CA ASN A 325 -4.16 -0.62 17.85
C ASN A 325 -2.88 -0.68 17.00
N LYS A 326 -1.71 -0.55 17.64
CA LYS A 326 -0.45 -0.35 16.91
C LYS A 326 -0.07 -1.56 16.05
N ILE A 327 -0.35 -2.77 16.54
CA ILE A 327 -0.12 -4.02 15.84
C ILE A 327 -0.77 -4.06 14.45
N GLU A 328 -1.96 -3.47 14.27
CA GLU A 328 -2.66 -3.44 12.98
C GLU A 328 -1.86 -2.69 11.91
N HIS A 329 -1.34 -1.52 12.25
CA HIS A 329 -0.66 -0.62 11.31
C HIS A 329 0.86 -0.73 11.31
N ARG A 330 1.44 -1.48 12.25
CA ARG A 330 2.90 -1.65 12.35
C ARG A 330 3.35 -3.07 12.04
N MET A 331 2.47 -4.07 12.17
CA MET A 331 2.82 -5.47 11.99
C MET A 331 1.90 -6.17 11.00
N PHE A 332 0.58 -6.16 11.27
CA PHE A 332 -0.37 -6.94 10.46
C PHE A 332 -0.57 -6.41 9.05
N CYS A 333 -0.45 -5.10 8.82
CA CYS A 333 -0.48 -4.54 7.46
C CYS A 333 0.63 -5.13 6.57
N HIS A 334 1.87 -5.21 7.08
CA HIS A 334 3.01 -5.76 6.35
C HIS A 334 2.91 -7.28 6.16
N ILE A 335 2.37 -8.01 7.14
CA ILE A 335 2.05 -9.43 6.97
C ILE A 335 1.03 -9.62 5.84
N THR A 336 -0.02 -8.81 5.79
CA THR A 336 -1.01 -8.85 4.70
C THR A 336 -0.41 -8.50 3.35
N GLU A 337 0.49 -7.52 3.29
CA GLU A 337 1.22 -7.17 2.06
C GLU A 337 2.07 -8.35 1.56
N ASN A 338 2.73 -9.09 2.45
CA ASN A 338 3.57 -10.24 2.09
C ASN A 338 2.79 -11.50 1.71
N TRP A 339 1.53 -11.61 2.10
CA TRP A 339 0.64 -12.70 1.67
C TRP A 339 0.00 -12.44 0.31
N ARG A 340 0.13 -11.21 -0.21
CA ARG A 340 -0.58 -10.75 -1.40
C ARG A 340 -0.21 -11.60 -2.63
N GLY A 341 -1.17 -12.36 -3.13
CA GLY A 341 -1.03 -13.14 -4.36
C GLY A 341 -0.32 -14.48 -4.20
N ARG A 342 -0.01 -14.92 -2.96
CA ARG A 342 0.56 -16.23 -2.66
C ARG A 342 -0.48 -17.15 -2.02
N PRO A 343 -0.66 -18.39 -2.51
CA PRO A 343 -1.51 -19.36 -1.84
C PRO A 343 -0.86 -19.83 -0.52
N LEU A 344 -1.66 -19.90 0.54
CA LEU A 344 -1.21 -20.39 1.86
C LEU A 344 -1.31 -21.92 1.91
N VAL A 345 -0.48 -22.58 1.11
CA VAL A 345 -0.60 -24.02 0.81
C VAL A 345 -0.42 -24.94 2.02
N SER A 346 0.28 -24.49 3.06
CA SER A 346 0.48 -25.22 4.31
C SER A 346 0.66 -24.27 5.50
N ARG A 347 0.58 -24.80 6.72
CA ARG A 347 0.78 -24.02 7.96
C ARG A 347 2.23 -23.54 8.08
N GLU A 348 3.19 -24.35 7.65
CA GLU A 348 4.60 -23.98 7.59
C GLU A 348 4.82 -22.83 6.61
N VAL A 349 4.11 -22.80 5.48
CA VAL A 349 4.15 -21.66 4.55
C VAL A 349 3.59 -20.40 5.21
N VAL A 350 2.49 -20.50 5.97
CA VAL A 350 1.96 -19.36 6.74
C VAL A 350 3.01 -18.84 7.72
N VAL A 351 3.59 -19.72 8.54
CA VAL A 351 4.64 -19.37 9.51
C VAL A 351 5.85 -18.74 8.79
N ASN A 352 6.34 -19.36 7.72
CA ASN A 352 7.48 -18.82 6.99
C ASN A 352 7.17 -17.44 6.39
N LEU A 353 6.02 -17.23 5.76
CA LEU A 353 5.67 -15.92 5.18
C LEU A 353 5.54 -14.83 6.26
N ILE A 354 5.02 -15.17 7.44
CA ILE A 354 4.96 -14.23 8.56
C ILE A 354 6.38 -13.90 9.04
N GLY A 355 7.20 -14.91 9.32
CA GLY A 355 8.56 -14.74 9.84
C GLY A 355 9.52 -14.03 8.89
N HIS A 356 9.28 -14.11 7.57
CA HIS A 356 10.07 -13.36 6.58
C HIS A 356 9.58 -11.92 6.36
N THR A 357 8.58 -11.47 7.14
CA THR A 357 8.09 -10.10 7.03
C THR A 357 9.08 -9.12 7.68
N THR A 358 9.76 -8.37 6.83
CA THR A 358 10.68 -7.30 7.23
C THR A 358 10.33 -6.00 6.51
N THR A 359 10.65 -4.86 7.15
CA THR A 359 10.44 -3.54 6.55
C THR A 359 11.75 -2.77 6.45
N LYS A 360 11.81 -1.79 5.55
CA LYS A 360 12.96 -0.86 5.44
C LYS A 360 13.22 -0.08 6.73
N THR A 361 12.22 0.04 7.61
CA THR A 361 12.34 0.75 8.88
C THR A 361 12.85 -0.15 10.02
N GLY A 362 13.07 -1.44 9.77
CA GLY A 362 13.71 -2.36 10.73
C GLY A 362 12.76 -3.31 11.47
N LEU A 363 11.49 -3.41 11.07
CA LEU A 363 10.57 -4.39 11.67
C LEU A 363 11.10 -5.81 11.45
N GLU A 364 11.30 -6.56 12.53
CA GLU A 364 11.60 -7.99 12.52
C GLU A 364 10.43 -8.74 13.16
N ILE A 365 9.90 -9.75 12.46
CA ILE A 365 8.84 -10.61 12.99
C ILE A 365 9.36 -12.03 13.09
N ARG A 366 9.15 -12.65 14.25
CA ARG A 366 9.32 -14.10 14.42
C ARG A 366 7.95 -14.76 14.51
N SER A 367 7.86 -15.98 14.01
CA SER A 367 6.62 -16.73 14.09
C SER A 367 6.87 -18.20 14.27
N GLU A 368 5.95 -18.85 14.97
CA GLU A 368 6.00 -20.27 15.29
C GLU A 368 4.60 -20.88 15.18
N LEU A 369 4.53 -22.15 14.81
CA LEU A 369 3.29 -22.91 14.86
C LEU A 369 2.95 -23.25 16.32
N ASP A 370 1.70 -23.02 16.72
CA ASP A 370 1.18 -23.49 18.00
C ASP A 370 0.21 -24.66 17.79
N GLY A 371 0.69 -25.87 18.08
CA GLY A 371 -0.08 -27.11 18.04
C GLY A 371 -0.92 -27.38 19.29
N GLY A 372 -0.97 -26.43 20.24
CA GLY A 372 -1.79 -26.54 21.45
C GLY A 372 -3.29 -26.67 21.16
N LEU A 373 -3.99 -27.32 22.08
CA LEU A 373 -5.45 -27.46 22.06
C LEU A 373 -6.06 -26.44 23.03
N TYR A 374 -7.02 -25.67 22.55
CA TYR A 374 -7.60 -24.54 23.25
C TYR A 374 -9.13 -24.61 23.20
N PRO A 375 -9.75 -25.47 24.02
CA PRO A 375 -11.18 -25.71 23.96
C PRO A 375 -11.99 -24.45 24.25
N THR A 376 -13.04 -24.22 23.47
CA THR A 376 -13.96 -23.10 23.69
C THR A 376 -14.96 -23.40 24.81
N GLY A 377 -15.53 -22.34 25.40
CA GLY A 377 -16.67 -22.48 26.33
C GLY A 377 -16.27 -22.77 27.78
N ARG A 378 -14.99 -22.67 28.13
CA ARG A 378 -14.54 -22.74 29.52
C ARG A 378 -15.18 -21.64 30.34
N LYS A 379 -15.98 -22.03 31.34
CA LYS A 379 -16.64 -21.10 32.26
C LYS A 379 -15.72 -20.81 33.44
N ILE A 380 -15.63 -19.53 33.80
CA ILE A 380 -14.91 -19.06 34.98
C ILE A 380 -15.94 -18.69 36.04
N SER A 381 -15.79 -19.25 37.23
CA SER A 381 -16.69 -19.00 38.36
C SER A 381 -16.39 -17.66 39.05
N ASP A 382 -17.32 -17.20 39.90
CA ASP A 382 -17.16 -15.95 40.67
C ASP A 382 -16.03 -16.06 41.69
N GLU A 383 -15.89 -17.21 42.33
CA GLU A 383 -14.79 -17.50 43.26
C GLU A 383 -13.42 -17.35 42.57
N GLN A 384 -13.26 -17.91 41.37
CA GLN A 384 -12.02 -17.78 40.60
C GLN A 384 -11.68 -16.33 40.22
N MET A 385 -12.68 -15.46 40.09
CA MET A 385 -12.44 -14.04 39.81
C MET A 385 -12.09 -13.25 41.07
N GLU A 386 -12.61 -13.64 42.23
CA GLU A 386 -12.31 -13.03 43.52
C GLU A 386 -10.89 -13.36 43.98
N GLU A 387 -10.38 -14.54 43.63
CA GLU A 387 -8.99 -14.96 43.88
C GLU A 387 -7.94 -14.16 43.08
N LEU A 388 -8.35 -13.39 42.07
CA LEU A 388 -7.41 -12.63 41.24
C LEU A 388 -6.90 -11.39 41.97
N SER A 389 -5.59 -11.15 41.89
CA SER A 389 -4.95 -9.93 42.40
C SER A 389 -5.06 -8.80 41.37
N ILE A 390 -6.30 -8.44 41.03
CA ILE A 390 -6.62 -7.42 40.03
C ILE A 390 -6.86 -6.05 40.69
N LYS A 391 -6.03 -5.08 40.32
CA LYS A 391 -6.17 -3.68 40.68
C LYS A 391 -6.70 -2.88 39.48
N ARG A 392 -7.94 -2.43 39.56
CA ARG A 392 -8.54 -1.54 38.56
C ARG A 392 -8.01 -0.11 38.70
N ASP A 393 -7.77 0.56 37.58
CA ASP A 393 -7.37 1.96 37.59
C ASP A 393 -8.58 2.86 37.87
N LYS A 394 -8.33 4.07 38.41
CA LYS A 394 -9.41 5.04 38.69
C LYS A 394 -10.12 5.53 37.43
N PHE A 395 -9.41 5.56 36.31
CA PHE A 395 -9.91 6.00 35.01
C PHE A 395 -10.25 4.78 34.16
N HIS A 396 -11.53 4.59 33.83
CA HIS A 396 -12.05 3.42 33.10
C HIS A 396 -11.48 2.10 33.62
N GLY A 397 -11.72 1.77 34.89
CA GLY A 397 -11.21 0.54 35.54
C GLY A 397 -11.69 -0.76 34.89
N GLU A 398 -12.75 -0.69 34.09
CA GLU A 398 -13.25 -1.75 33.21
C GLU A 398 -12.36 -1.99 31.98
N TRP A 399 -11.60 -0.98 31.53
CA TRP A 399 -10.65 -1.05 30.42
C TRP A 399 -9.19 -1.02 30.85
N ASN A 400 -8.92 -0.48 32.03
CA ASN A 400 -7.58 -0.24 32.54
C ASN A 400 -7.43 -0.92 33.89
N TYR A 401 -6.60 -1.95 33.93
CA TYR A 401 -6.36 -2.71 35.16
C TYR A 401 -4.94 -3.26 35.18
N SER A 402 -4.48 -3.62 36.38
CA SER A 402 -3.22 -4.32 36.58
C SER A 402 -3.45 -5.61 37.35
N ILE A 403 -2.81 -6.67 36.90
CA ILE A 403 -2.75 -7.97 37.57
C ILE A 403 -1.39 -8.06 38.24
N LEU A 404 -1.41 -8.27 39.56
CA LEU A 404 -0.21 -8.43 40.36
C LEU A 404 0.05 -9.93 40.56
N PRO A 405 1.32 -10.39 40.57
CA PRO A 405 1.62 -11.76 40.97
C PRO A 405 1.09 -12.02 42.38
N ARG A 406 0.41 -13.16 42.57
CA ARG A 406 0.06 -13.69 43.88
C ARG A 406 1.35 -14.19 44.54
N GLN A 407 1.48 -13.92 45.83
CA GLN A 407 2.62 -14.37 46.64
C GLN A 407 2.40 -15.80 47.13
#